data_AF-A0A0S9KF27-F1
#
_entry.id   AF-A0A0S9KF27-F1
#
_cell.length_a   1.000
_cell.length_b   1.000
_cell.length_c   1.000
_cell.angle_alpha   90.00
_cell.angle_beta   90.00
_cell.angle_gamma   90.00
#
_symmetry.space_group_name_H-M   'P 1'
#
loop_
_entity.id
_entity.type
_entity.pdbx_description
1 polymer ?
#
loop_
_entity_poly.entity_id
_entity_poly.type
_entity_poly.pdbx_seq_one_letter_code
_entity_poly.pdbx_strand_id
1 'polypeptide(L)'
;MSAPVTSLADAKTARVAADHERAEWLVSLADGFNSQADLFQRAGTLGGRPLLRIPLRQVLLATKGIGDQKAAHILARVQTVLGVKIPVRKMTVGWLLDSRAGGRRAMAWQDVTTSLRSEPWPGFPYSSRLVNAVGGHQSSANRGEHL
;
A
#
# COMPACT_ATOMS: atom_id res chain seq x y z
N MET A 1 33.09 21.97 20.90
CA MET A 1 31.85 21.28 20.49
C MET A 1 31.06 20.95 21.75
N SER A 2 29.99 21.69 22.05
CA SER A 2 29.18 21.46 23.26
C SER A 2 28.36 20.18 23.11
N ALA A 3 28.36 19.34 24.15
CA ALA A 3 27.53 18.14 24.20
C ALA A 3 26.03 18.51 24.15
N PRO A 4 25.17 17.67 23.55
CA PRO A 4 23.73 17.92 23.55
C PRO A 4 23.19 17.98 24.98
N VAL A 5 22.40 19.02 25.26
CA VAL A 5 21.87 19.40 26.60
C VAL A 5 20.65 18.54 27.02
N THR A 6 20.27 17.53 26.22
CA THR A 6 19.09 16.71 26.49
C THR A 6 19.36 15.76 27.65
N SER A 7 18.53 15.84 28.70
CA SER A 7 18.64 14.92 29.82
C SER A 7 18.30 13.49 29.39
N LEU A 8 18.91 12.50 30.05
CA LEU A 8 18.61 11.09 29.79
C LEU A 8 17.14 10.73 30.10
N ALA A 9 16.51 11.44 31.05
CA ALA A 9 15.10 11.28 31.36
C ALA A 9 14.22 11.73 30.18
N ASP A 10 14.51 12.90 29.60
CA ASP A 10 13.77 13.43 28.45
C ASP A 10 13.92 12.51 27.24
N ALA A 11 15.13 11.99 27.01
CA ALA A 11 15.39 11.04 25.93
C ALA A 11 14.60 9.73 26.08
N LYS A 12 14.45 9.22 27.31
CA LYS A 12 13.62 8.03 27.59
C LYS A 12 12.14 8.31 27.34
N THR A 13 11.62 9.43 27.85
CA THR A 13 10.22 9.84 27.65
C THR A 13 9.89 10.00 26.16
N ALA A 14 10.76 10.68 25.41
CA ALA A 14 10.60 10.85 23.96
C ALA A 14 10.60 9.51 23.21
N ARG A 15 11.45 8.56 23.64
CA ARG A 15 11.48 7.21 23.06
C ARG A 15 10.17 6.45 23.32
N VAL A 16 9.67 6.47 24.56
CA VAL A 16 8.40 5.80 24.91
C VAL A 16 7.24 6.39 24.11
N ALA A 17 7.16 7.72 23.98
CA ALA A 17 6.14 8.37 23.17
C ALA A 17 6.23 7.98 21.68
N ALA A 18 7.45 7.93 21.13
CA ALA A 18 7.66 7.48 19.75
C ALA A 18 7.32 6.00 19.53
N ASP A 19 7.58 5.14 20.53
CA ASP A 19 7.23 3.72 20.48
C ASP A 19 5.70 3.54 20.54
N HIS A 20 5.03 4.34 21.37
CA HIS A 20 3.56 4.38 21.46
C HIS A 20 2.91 4.81 20.16
N GLU A 21 3.33 5.94 19.57
CA GLU A 21 2.76 6.43 18.31
C GLU A 21 2.93 5.39 17.17
N ARG A 22 4.09 4.72 17.09
CA ARG A 22 4.29 3.65 16.10
C ARG A 22 3.34 2.47 16.33
N ALA A 23 3.11 2.08 17.58
CA ALA A 23 2.19 0.99 17.91
C ALA A 23 0.74 1.36 17.55
N GLU A 24 0.28 2.56 17.90
CA GLU A 24 -1.06 3.06 17.58
C GLU A 24 -1.33 3.02 16.07
N TRP A 25 -0.38 3.51 15.27
CA TRP A 25 -0.52 3.49 13.81
C TRP A 25 -0.57 2.08 13.23
N LEU A 26 0.22 1.13 13.76
CA LEU A 26 0.19 -0.26 13.31
C LEU A 26 -1.10 -0.97 13.71
N VAL A 27 -1.63 -0.71 14.91
CA VAL A 27 -2.96 -1.22 15.33
C VAL A 27 -4.05 -0.64 14.46
N SER A 28 -4.02 0.67 14.22
CA SER A 28 -5.00 1.36 13.38
C SER A 28 -5.01 0.86 11.93
N LEU A 29 -3.84 0.49 11.38
CA LEU A 29 -3.73 -0.19 10.09
C LEU A 29 -4.35 -1.60 10.11
N ALA A 30 -4.12 -2.36 11.19
CA ALA A 30 -4.64 -3.73 11.33
C ALA A 30 -6.17 -3.76 11.41
N ASP A 31 -6.74 -2.78 12.12
CA ASP A 31 -8.18 -2.59 12.24
C ASP A 31 -8.81 -1.98 10.98
N GLY A 32 -7.99 -1.42 10.08
CA GLY A 32 -8.43 -0.78 8.84
C GLY A 32 -9.00 0.62 9.02
N PHE A 33 -8.77 1.25 10.17
CA PHE A 33 -9.13 2.65 10.41
C PHE A 33 -8.28 3.63 9.61
N ASN A 34 -7.02 3.27 9.38
CA ASN A 34 -6.10 4.00 8.51
C ASN A 34 -5.61 3.09 7.39
N SER A 35 -5.31 3.69 6.24
CA SER A 35 -4.65 3.04 5.13
C SER A 35 -3.13 3.25 5.15
N GLN A 36 -2.39 2.51 4.32
CA GLN A 36 -0.96 2.75 4.14
C GLN A 36 -0.68 4.17 3.63
N ALA A 37 -1.57 4.72 2.80
CA ALA A 37 -1.46 6.08 2.28
C ALA A 37 -1.56 7.13 3.40
N ASP A 38 -2.50 6.94 4.33
CA ASP A 38 -2.66 7.82 5.50
C ASP A 38 -1.42 7.81 6.39
N LEU A 39 -0.84 6.62 6.62
CA LEU A 39 0.41 6.47 7.36
C LEU A 39 1.55 7.23 6.68
N PHE A 40 1.72 7.07 5.36
CA PHE A 40 2.79 7.75 4.63
C PHE A 40 2.61 9.27 4.60
N GLN A 41 1.37 9.74 4.44
CA GLN A 41 1.04 11.15 4.50
C GLN A 41 1.36 11.72 5.88
N ARG A 42 0.94 11.04 6.97
CA ARG A 42 1.27 11.44 8.33
C ARG A 42 2.78 11.47 8.55
N ALA A 43 3.50 10.45 8.11
CA ALA A 43 4.95 10.33 8.27
C ALA A 43 5.72 11.45 7.56
N GLY A 44 5.16 12.03 6.49
CA GLY A 44 5.72 13.19 5.78
C GLY A 44 5.59 14.52 6.53
N THR A 45 4.82 14.58 7.63
CA THR A 45 4.64 15.80 8.43
C THR A 45 5.72 15.97 9.50
N LEU A 46 5.87 17.18 10.03
CA LEU A 46 6.78 17.46 11.15
C LEU A 46 6.47 16.61 12.39
N GLY A 47 5.19 16.31 12.65
CA GLY A 47 4.75 15.49 13.77
C GLY A 47 4.91 13.99 13.56
N GLY A 48 5.03 13.51 12.32
CA GLY A 48 5.08 12.08 11.99
C GLY A 48 6.48 11.46 11.97
N ARG A 49 7.50 12.17 12.46
CA ARG A 49 8.90 11.69 12.42
C ARG A 49 9.11 10.32 13.07
N PRO A 50 8.42 9.94 14.17
CA PRO A 50 8.53 8.59 14.71
C PRO A 50 8.16 7.49 13.69
N LEU A 51 7.18 7.75 12.82
CA LEU A 51 6.70 6.77 11.84
C LEU A 51 7.74 6.42 10.77
N LEU A 52 8.69 7.33 10.50
CA LEU A 52 9.78 7.10 9.53
C LEU A 52 10.66 5.88 9.89
N ARG A 53 10.66 5.46 11.17
CA ARG A 53 11.43 4.31 11.65
C ARG A 53 10.67 2.98 11.54
N ILE A 54 9.41 2.99 11.16
CA ILE A 54 8.64 1.76 10.96
C ILE A 54 9.20 1.01 9.74
N PRO A 55 9.61 -0.26 9.87
CA PRO A 55 9.96 -1.11 8.73
C PRO A 55 8.76 -1.33 7.81
N LEU A 56 8.96 -1.27 6.49
CA LEU A 56 7.88 -1.52 5.52
C LEU A 56 7.28 -2.93 5.66
N ARG A 57 8.06 -3.92 6.10
CA ARG A 57 7.54 -5.25 6.44
C ARG A 57 6.48 -5.19 7.56
N GLN A 58 6.67 -4.36 8.58
CA GLN A 58 5.68 -4.21 9.65
C GLN A 58 4.41 -3.53 9.13
N VAL A 59 4.53 -2.51 8.28
CA VAL A 59 3.37 -1.89 7.61
C VAL A 59 2.57 -2.91 6.82
N LEU A 60 3.26 -3.77 6.05
CA LEU A 60 2.61 -4.84 5.27
C LEU A 60 1.92 -5.86 6.17
N LEU A 61 2.58 -6.35 7.21
CA LEU A 61 1.99 -7.32 8.14
C LEU A 61 0.82 -6.76 8.94
N ALA A 62 0.83 -5.45 9.22
CA ALA A 62 -0.29 -4.75 9.83
C ALA A 62 -1.41 -4.47 8.83
N THR A 63 -1.22 -4.67 7.52
CA THR A 63 -2.29 -4.48 6.54
C THR A 63 -3.15 -5.74 6.46
N LYS A 64 -4.46 -5.59 6.64
CA LYS A 64 -5.43 -6.69 6.55
C LYS A 64 -5.27 -7.47 5.22
N GLY A 65 -5.18 -8.80 5.31
CA GLY A 65 -5.06 -9.69 4.15
C GLY A 65 -3.64 -9.83 3.58
N ILE A 66 -2.60 -9.36 4.27
CA ILE A 66 -1.20 -9.56 3.88
C ILE A 66 -0.48 -10.42 4.93
N GLY A 67 -0.22 -11.67 4.56
CA GLY A 67 0.62 -12.58 5.33
C GLY A 67 2.12 -12.41 5.03
N ASP A 68 2.96 -13.14 5.78
CA ASP A 68 4.42 -12.99 5.71
C ASP A 68 5.01 -13.26 4.31
N GLN A 69 4.57 -14.35 3.67
CA GLN A 69 5.03 -14.70 2.32
C GLN A 69 4.70 -13.60 1.29
N LYS A 70 3.49 -13.03 1.38
CA LYS A 70 3.06 -11.94 0.51
C LYS A 70 3.86 -10.67 0.79
N ALA A 71 4.13 -10.36 2.06
CA ALA A 71 4.97 -9.23 2.44
C ALA A 71 6.41 -9.37 1.90
N ALA A 72 7.01 -10.55 2.05
CA ALA A 72 8.34 -10.85 1.50
C ALA A 72 8.38 -10.72 -0.02
N HIS A 73 7.36 -11.24 -0.71
CA HIS A 73 7.25 -11.14 -2.17
C HIS A 73 7.13 -9.69 -2.65
N ILE A 74 6.28 -8.87 -2.01
CA ILE A 74 6.14 -7.44 -2.31
C ILE A 74 7.49 -6.72 -2.16
N LEU A 75 8.19 -6.95 -1.05
CA LEU A 75 9.46 -6.27 -0.79
C LEU A 75 10.57 -6.71 -1.76
N ALA A 76 10.62 -8.00 -2.11
CA ALA A 76 11.52 -8.49 -3.16
C ALA A 76 11.20 -7.86 -4.51
N ARG A 77 9.91 -7.72 -4.86
CA ARG A 77 9.50 -7.07 -6.12
C ARG A 77 9.89 -5.59 -6.15
N VAL A 78 9.72 -4.85 -5.04
CA VAL A 78 10.18 -3.45 -4.93
C VAL A 78 11.70 -3.36 -5.16
N GLN A 79 12.48 -4.27 -4.59
CA GLN A 79 13.93 -4.33 -4.81
C GLN A 79 14.27 -4.58 -6.28
N THR A 80 13.57 -5.50 -6.93
CA THR A 80 13.74 -5.80 -8.37
C THR A 80 13.40 -4.60 -9.24
N VAL A 81 12.27 -3.93 -9.01
CA VAL A 81 11.86 -2.74 -9.79
C VAL A 81 12.86 -1.60 -9.64
N LEU A 82 13.44 -1.43 -8.44
CA LEU A 82 14.43 -0.40 -8.18
C LEU A 82 15.86 -0.79 -8.58
N GLY A 83 16.12 -2.06 -8.89
CA GLY A 83 17.47 -2.57 -9.15
C GLY A 83 18.41 -2.47 -7.95
N VAL A 84 17.90 -2.58 -6.71
CA VAL A 84 18.70 -2.43 -5.48
C VAL A 84 18.74 -3.71 -4.66
N LYS A 85 19.88 -3.99 -4.03
CA LYS A 85 20.06 -5.14 -3.13
C LYS A 85 20.41 -4.65 -1.72
N ILE A 86 19.39 -4.30 -0.95
CA ILE A 86 19.54 -3.86 0.45
C ILE A 86 18.85 -4.85 1.40
N PRO A 87 19.31 -4.98 2.66
CA PRO A 87 18.59 -5.78 3.64
C PRO A 87 17.17 -5.23 3.87
N VAL A 88 16.16 -6.09 3.87
CA VAL A 88 14.74 -5.71 4.09
C VAL A 88 14.54 -4.89 5.36
N ARG A 89 15.29 -5.18 6.42
CA ARG A 89 15.27 -4.41 7.69
C ARG A 89 15.65 -2.93 7.54
N LYS A 90 16.32 -2.55 6.45
CA LYS A 90 16.69 -1.16 6.13
C LYS A 90 15.62 -0.45 5.30
N MET A 91 14.63 -1.17 4.77
CA MET A 91 13.50 -0.59 4.06
C MET A 91 12.45 -0.13 5.08
N THR A 92 12.57 1.11 5.54
CA THR A 92 11.61 1.76 6.44
C THR A 92 10.74 2.76 5.69
N VAL A 93 9.72 3.30 6.35
CA VAL A 93 8.92 4.43 5.84
C VAL A 93 9.82 5.62 5.48
N GLY A 94 10.82 5.92 6.31
CA GLY A 94 11.80 6.97 6.00
C GLY A 94 12.68 6.67 4.78
N TRP A 95 13.05 5.41 4.56
CA TRP A 95 13.73 5.01 3.33
C TRP A 95 12.82 5.19 2.10
N LEU A 96 11.54 4.87 2.23
CA LEU A 96 10.54 5.02 1.17
C LEU A 96 10.32 6.48 0.78
N LEU A 97 10.21 7.37 1.77
CA LEU A 97 9.91 8.80 1.62
C LEU A 97 11.15 9.69 1.48
N ASP A 98 12.33 9.10 1.32
CA ASP A 98 13.60 9.84 1.19
C ASP A 98 13.61 10.70 -0.08
N SER A 99 13.69 12.02 0.10
CA SER A 99 13.67 13.00 -1.00
C SER A 99 14.84 12.83 -1.97
N ARG A 100 15.97 12.26 -1.53
CA ARG A 100 17.13 12.00 -2.38
C ARG A 100 16.84 10.94 -3.46
N ALA A 101 15.81 10.13 -3.27
CA ALA A 101 15.37 9.17 -4.28
C ALA A 101 14.49 9.81 -5.36
N GLY A 102 14.13 11.10 -5.25
CA GLY A 102 13.30 11.81 -6.23
C GLY A 102 11.95 11.13 -6.47
N GLY A 103 11.34 10.55 -5.44
CA GLY A 103 10.06 9.84 -5.53
C GLY A 103 10.12 8.43 -6.13
N ARG A 104 11.27 7.99 -6.70
CA ARG A 104 11.38 6.67 -7.36
C ARG A 104 10.98 5.49 -6.46
N ARG A 105 11.35 5.54 -5.18
CA ARG A 105 11.00 4.48 -4.20
C ARG A 105 9.49 4.44 -3.92
N ALA A 106 8.87 5.60 -3.77
CA ALA A 106 7.42 5.70 -3.58
C ALA A 106 6.64 5.25 -4.82
N MET A 107 7.10 5.61 -6.03
CA MET A 107 6.49 5.12 -7.28
C MET A 107 6.63 3.61 -7.43
N ALA A 108 7.81 3.04 -7.17
CA ALA A 108 8.01 1.59 -7.23
C ALA A 108 7.16 0.86 -6.19
N TRP A 109 6.97 1.44 -5.00
CA TRP A 109 6.04 0.90 -4.01
C TRP A 109 4.61 0.86 -4.55
N GLN A 110 4.11 1.99 -5.06
CA GLN A 110 2.78 2.08 -5.64
C GLN A 110 2.58 1.10 -6.80
N ASP A 111 3.56 0.98 -7.70
CA ASP A 111 3.53 0.03 -8.82
C ASP A 111 3.38 -1.43 -8.34
N VAL A 112 4.04 -1.78 -7.24
CA VAL A 112 4.01 -3.15 -6.71
C VAL A 112 2.77 -3.42 -5.85
N THR A 113 2.31 -2.45 -5.06
CA THR A 113 1.19 -2.64 -4.12
C THR A 113 -0.17 -2.37 -4.73
N THR A 114 -0.23 -1.57 -5.80
CA THR A 114 -1.49 -1.33 -6.51
C THR A 114 -1.82 -2.60 -7.30
N SER A 115 -2.98 -3.20 -7.02
CA SER A 115 -3.51 -4.25 -7.87
C SER A 115 -3.57 -3.73 -9.30
N LEU A 116 -2.80 -4.35 -10.21
CA LEU A 116 -2.94 -4.08 -11.64
C LEU A 116 -4.44 -4.16 -11.97
N ARG A 117 -4.99 -3.09 -12.56
CA ARG A 117 -6.36 -3.08 -13.05
C ARG A 117 -6.58 -4.38 -13.82
N SER A 118 -7.59 -5.17 -13.43
CA SER A 118 -8.03 -6.29 -14.24
C SER A 118 -8.33 -5.76 -15.65
N GLU A 119 -7.84 -6.46 -16.67
CA GLU A 119 -8.07 -6.15 -18.09
C GLU A 119 -9.55 -5.87 -18.41
N PRO A 120 -9.83 -5.10 -19.46
CA PRO A 120 -9.28 -3.77 -19.67
C PRO A 120 -10.41 -2.75 -19.78
N TRP A 121 -10.08 -1.46 -19.64
CA TRP A 121 -11.06 -0.39 -19.85
C TRP A 121 -11.64 -0.48 -21.28
N PRO A 122 -12.86 0.05 -21.51
CA PRO A 122 -13.46 0.03 -22.84
C PRO A 122 -12.50 0.58 -23.91
N GLY A 123 -12.19 -0.23 -24.93
CA GLY A 123 -11.33 0.16 -26.06
C GLY A 123 -9.90 -0.42 -26.08
N PHE A 124 -9.56 -1.35 -25.18
CA PHE A 124 -8.27 -2.05 -25.24
C PHE A 124 -8.19 -2.96 -26.48
N PRO A 125 -7.08 -2.91 -27.24
CA PRO A 125 -6.89 -3.79 -28.37
C PRO A 125 -6.92 -5.25 -27.87
N TYR A 126 -7.69 -6.11 -28.54
CA TYR A 126 -7.93 -7.52 -28.21
C TYR A 126 -8.91 -7.82 -27.06
N SER A 127 -9.55 -6.84 -26.41
CA SER A 127 -10.78 -7.14 -25.67
C SER A 127 -11.84 -7.52 -26.70
N SER A 128 -12.03 -8.81 -26.93
CA SER A 128 -13.06 -9.28 -27.85
C SER A 128 -14.38 -8.65 -27.41
N ARG A 129 -15.02 -7.88 -28.29
CA ARG A 129 -16.45 -7.66 -28.16
C ARG A 129 -17.03 -9.07 -28.17
N LEU A 130 -17.41 -9.60 -27.01
CA LEU A 130 -18.42 -10.64 -26.98
C LEU A 130 -19.70 -9.96 -27.46
N VAL A 131 -19.79 -9.85 -28.79
CA VAL A 131 -20.91 -9.32 -29.53
C VAL A 131 -22.06 -10.28 -29.28
N ASN A 132 -23.07 -9.79 -28.56
CA ASN A 132 -24.49 -10.01 -28.82
C ASN A 132 -24.84 -11.24 -29.69
N ALA A 133 -24.96 -12.39 -29.06
CA ALA A 133 -25.83 -13.49 -29.48
C ALA A 133 -26.40 -14.04 -28.16
N VAL A 134 -27.54 -13.58 -27.67
CA VAL A 134 -28.88 -14.07 -28.01
C VAL A 134 -29.87 -12.97 -27.65
N GLY A 135 -30.48 -12.32 -28.65
CA GLY A 135 -31.47 -11.28 -28.38
C GLY A 135 -31.95 -10.59 -29.64
N GLY A 136 -32.62 -11.32 -30.53
CA GLY A 136 -33.19 -10.74 -31.73
C GLY A 136 -34.17 -11.66 -32.44
N HIS A 137 -35.46 -11.47 -32.13
CA HIS A 137 -36.66 -11.88 -32.88
C HIS A 137 -36.95 -13.39 -33.00
N GLN A 138 -38.15 -13.86 -32.65
CA GLN A 138 -39.38 -13.52 -33.37
C GLN A 138 -40.61 -13.37 -32.47
N SER A 139 -41.35 -12.30 -32.74
CA SER A 139 -42.77 -12.14 -32.42
C SER A 139 -43.60 -12.92 -33.45
N SER A 140 -44.87 -13.21 -33.10
CA SER A 140 -45.91 -13.99 -33.82
C SER A 140 -45.96 -15.47 -33.38
N ALA A 141 -47.09 -16.07 -32.99
CA ALA A 141 -48.48 -15.76 -33.28
C ALA A 141 -49.40 -16.10 -32.11
N ASN A 142 -50.36 -15.20 -31.87
CA ASN A 142 -51.57 -15.45 -31.10
C ASN A 142 -52.45 -16.39 -31.94
N ARG A 143 -52.67 -17.63 -31.49
CA ARG A 143 -53.68 -18.53 -32.07
C ARG A 143 -54.53 -19.05 -30.92
N GLY A 144 -55.75 -18.52 -30.83
CA GLY A 144 -56.78 -19.01 -29.92
C GLY A 144 -57.15 -20.46 -30.23
N GLU A 145 -57.61 -21.17 -29.21
CA GLU A 145 -58.76 -22.08 -29.20
C GLU A 145 -58.78 -22.81 -27.85
N HIS A 146 -59.75 -22.48 -27.01
CA HIS A 146 -60.33 -23.41 -26.03
C HIS A 146 -61.84 -23.13 -25.98
N LEU A 147 -62.57 -24.03 -26.63
CA LEU A 147 -63.89 -24.46 -26.21
C LEU A 147 -63.73 -25.35 -24.96
#